data_AF-A0A098ED11-F1
#
_entry.id   AF-A0A098ED11-F1
#
_cell.length_a   1.000
_cell.length_b   1.000
_cell.length_c   1.000
_cell.angle_alpha   90.00
_cell.angle_beta   90.00
_cell.angle_gamma   90.00
#
_symmetry.space_group_name_H-M   'P 1'
#
loop_
_entity.id
_entity.type
_entity.pdbx_description
1 polymer ?
#
loop_
_entity_poly.entity_id
_entity_poly.type
_entity_poly.pdbx_seq_one_letter_code
_entity_poly.pdbx_strand_id
1 'polypeptide(L)'
;MATKNKLMADPKEEFCSNSDCSDYSKKGMGNITKYGHDKNGKQRFICNTCNRVFVETKDSVFYNRKLSEDQIILICKLLVEKNGTRAIGRIMEIHRDTVTDVINDLAKHARAVTDFLIKDVGLTKIQVDEMWSFVKKQKNVKQGDVDSDKCGDW
;
A
#
# COMPACT_ATOMS: atom_id res chain seq x y z
N MET A 1 3.20 24.33 -18.43
CA MET A 1 1.97 23.54 -18.18
C MET A 1 2.19 22.16 -18.78
N ALA A 2 2.71 21.21 -17.99
CA ALA A 2 2.93 19.85 -18.49
C ALA A 2 1.58 19.17 -18.62
N THR A 3 1.20 18.83 -19.85
CA THR A 3 0.08 17.95 -20.15
C THR A 3 0.29 16.64 -19.39
N LYS A 4 -0.58 16.36 -18.42
CA LYS A 4 -0.66 15.03 -17.82
C LYS A 4 -1.02 14.08 -18.96
N ASN A 5 -0.01 13.39 -19.52
CA ASN A 5 -0.24 12.22 -20.34
C ASN A 5 -1.01 11.24 -19.46
N LYS A 6 -2.33 11.20 -19.62
CA LYS A 6 -3.17 10.13 -19.08
C LYS A 6 -2.71 8.89 -19.83
N LEU A 7 -1.74 8.17 -19.27
CA LEU A 7 -1.39 6.82 -19.70
C LEU A 7 -2.71 6.07 -19.79
N MET A 8 -3.14 5.76 -21.01
CA MET A 8 -4.38 5.04 -21.24
C MET A 8 -4.20 3.67 -20.59
N ALA A 9 -5.02 3.33 -19.60
CA ALA A 9 -4.93 2.05 -18.92
C ALA A 9 -5.00 0.91 -19.96
N ASP A 10 -3.95 0.08 -20.01
CA ASP A 10 -3.77 -1.00 -20.98
C ASP A 10 -4.31 -2.31 -20.36
N PRO A 11 -5.34 -2.95 -20.96
CA PRO A 11 -5.88 -4.21 -20.47
C PRO A 11 -4.84 -5.32 -20.26
N LYS A 12 -3.70 -5.28 -20.98
CA LYS A 12 -2.66 -6.30 -20.88
C LYS A 12 -1.89 -6.24 -19.55
N GLU A 13 -1.79 -5.06 -18.96
CA GLU A 13 -1.10 -4.83 -17.69
C GLU A 13 -1.98 -5.13 -16.47
N GLU A 14 -3.29 -5.23 -16.70
CA GLU A 14 -4.29 -5.52 -15.68
C GLU A 14 -4.39 -7.01 -15.37
N PHE A 15 -4.91 -7.32 -14.19
CA PHE A 15 -5.15 -8.68 -13.74
C PHE A 15 -6.49 -8.77 -13.01
N CYS A 16 -7.02 -9.99 -12.88
CA CYS A 16 -8.25 -10.19 -12.14
C CYS A 16 -7.99 -10.21 -10.62
N SER A 17 -8.64 -9.31 -9.89
CA SER A 17 -8.59 -9.23 -8.42
C SER A 17 -9.52 -10.23 -7.70
N ASN A 18 -10.29 -11.04 -8.44
CA ASN A 18 -11.22 -11.99 -7.84
C ASN A 18 -10.51 -13.28 -7.44
N SER A 19 -10.41 -13.55 -6.12
CA SER A 19 -9.81 -14.78 -5.57
C SER A 19 -10.46 -16.06 -6.08
N ASP A 20 -11.74 -16.01 -6.44
CA ASP A 20 -12.50 -17.18 -6.91
C ASP A 20 -12.32 -17.44 -8.42
N CYS A 21 -11.57 -16.58 -9.11
CA CYS A 21 -11.33 -16.69 -10.55
C CYS A 21 -10.16 -17.64 -10.85
N SER A 22 -10.28 -18.48 -11.87
CA SER A 22 -9.16 -19.33 -12.34
C SER A 22 -7.96 -18.53 -12.85
N ASP A 23 -8.21 -17.27 -13.27
CA ASP A 23 -7.20 -16.33 -13.74
C ASP A 23 -6.86 -15.24 -12.70
N TYR A 24 -7.08 -15.53 -11.41
CA TYR A 24 -6.70 -14.63 -10.31
C TYR A 24 -5.20 -14.30 -10.36
N SER A 25 -4.87 -13.01 -10.25
CA SER A 25 -3.49 -12.49 -10.23
C SER A 25 -2.59 -12.88 -11.42
N LYS A 26 -3.16 -13.33 -12.55
CA LYS A 26 -2.43 -13.60 -13.79
C LYS A 26 -2.56 -12.43 -14.76
N LYS A 27 -1.43 -11.97 -15.29
CA LYS A 27 -1.37 -10.92 -16.34
C LYS A 27 -1.30 -11.54 -17.74
N GLY A 28 -1.67 -10.78 -18.76
CA GLY A 28 -1.47 -11.17 -20.17
C GLY A 28 -2.33 -12.34 -20.68
N MET A 29 -3.32 -12.82 -19.91
CA MET A 29 -4.18 -13.94 -20.31
C MET A 29 -5.22 -13.57 -21.38
N GLY A 30 -5.30 -12.29 -21.78
CA GLY A 30 -6.29 -11.80 -22.77
C GLY A 30 -7.74 -11.83 -22.28
N ASN A 31 -7.96 -12.16 -21.00
CA ASN A 31 -9.28 -12.26 -20.38
C ASN A 31 -9.83 -10.90 -19.92
N ILE A 32 -8.99 -9.87 -19.83
CA ILE A 32 -9.39 -8.53 -19.39
C ILE A 32 -9.69 -7.64 -20.60
N THR A 33 -10.86 -6.99 -20.62
CA THR A 33 -11.26 -6.05 -21.66
C THR A 33 -11.78 -4.74 -21.08
N LYS A 34 -11.71 -3.65 -21.86
CA LYS A 34 -12.20 -2.33 -21.49
C LYS A 34 -13.72 -2.33 -21.38
N TYR A 35 -14.27 -1.81 -20.28
CA TYR A 35 -15.70 -1.76 -19.97
C TYR A 35 -16.18 -0.34 -19.66
N GLY A 36 -15.90 0.61 -20.56
CA GLY A 36 -16.25 2.02 -20.37
C GLY A 36 -15.50 2.69 -19.21
N HIS A 37 -16.08 3.78 -18.68
CA HIS A 37 -15.50 4.57 -17.60
C HIS A 37 -16.49 4.74 -16.44
N ASP A 38 -15.96 4.96 -15.23
CA ASP A 38 -16.74 5.39 -14.07
C ASP A 38 -17.13 6.89 -14.16
N LYS A 39 -18.04 7.35 -13.30
CA LYS A 39 -18.45 8.76 -13.17
C LYS A 39 -17.28 9.74 -12.97
N ASN A 40 -16.16 9.23 -12.42
CA ASN A 40 -14.94 10.00 -12.20
C ASN A 40 -13.97 9.95 -13.39
N GLY A 41 -14.37 9.35 -14.52
CA GLY A 41 -13.53 9.23 -15.72
C GLY A 41 -12.41 8.18 -15.62
N LYS A 42 -12.45 7.32 -14.58
CA LYS A 42 -11.52 6.19 -14.41
C LYS A 42 -11.92 5.03 -15.31
N GLN A 43 -10.94 4.36 -15.93
CA GLN A 43 -11.21 3.23 -16.80
C GLN A 43 -11.79 2.05 -16.00
N ARG A 44 -12.84 1.42 -16.53
CA ARG A 44 -13.38 0.16 -16.02
C ARG A 44 -12.92 -1.00 -16.90
N PHE A 45 -12.76 -2.15 -16.28
CA PHE A 45 -12.38 -3.39 -16.93
C PHE A 45 -13.36 -4.49 -16.55
N ILE A 46 -13.56 -5.45 -17.45
CA ILE A 46 -14.30 -6.68 -17.18
C ILE A 46 -13.38 -7.87 -17.40
N CYS A 47 -13.43 -8.83 -16.49
CA CYS A 47 -12.80 -10.13 -16.67
C CYS A 47 -13.80 -11.07 -17.35
N ASN A 48 -13.50 -11.54 -18.56
CA ASN A 48 -14.37 -12.44 -19.32
C ASN A 48 -14.40 -13.88 -18.76
N THR A 49 -13.48 -14.22 -17.85
CA THR A 49 -13.47 -15.54 -17.19
C THR A 49 -14.49 -15.62 -16.06
N CYS A 50 -14.60 -14.58 -15.23
CA CYS A 50 -15.50 -14.56 -14.07
C CYS A 50 -16.61 -13.50 -14.15
N ASN A 51 -16.70 -12.76 -15.26
CA ASN A 51 -17.66 -11.68 -15.53
C ASN A 51 -17.71 -10.56 -14.47
N ARG A 52 -16.69 -10.44 -13.62
CA ARG A 52 -16.59 -9.34 -12.64
C ARG A 52 -16.01 -8.10 -13.30
N VAL A 53 -16.61 -6.95 -12.98
CA VAL A 53 -16.16 -5.62 -13.40
C VAL A 53 -15.35 -4.99 -12.27
N PHE A 54 -14.21 -4.40 -12.61
CA PHE A 54 -13.36 -3.65 -11.70
C PHE A 54 -12.89 -2.33 -12.35
N VAL A 55 -12.30 -1.46 -11.54
CA VAL A 55 -11.78 -0.15 -11.98
C VAL A 55 -10.27 -0.23 -12.03
N GLU A 56 -9.61 0.52 -12.90
CA GLU A 56 -8.14 0.58 -13.03
C GLU A 56 -7.41 0.79 -11.69
N THR A 57 -8.01 1.54 -10.75
CA THR A 57 -7.38 1.81 -9.46
C THR A 57 -7.67 0.72 -8.41
N LYS A 58 -8.30 -0.40 -8.78
CA LYS A 58 -8.60 -1.50 -7.85
C LYS A 58 -7.28 -2.03 -7.25
N ASP A 59 -7.32 -2.41 -5.97
CA ASP A 59 -6.17 -2.91 -5.20
C ASP A 59 -4.97 -1.93 -5.12
N SER A 60 -5.23 -0.63 -5.30
CA SER A 60 -4.24 0.42 -5.10
C SER A 60 -4.67 1.38 -3.99
N VAL A 61 -3.72 2.17 -3.50
CA VAL A 61 -3.98 3.26 -2.52
C VAL A 61 -4.96 4.30 -3.07
N PHE A 62 -5.14 4.39 -4.40
CA PHE A 62 -6.05 5.34 -5.05
C PHE A 62 -7.50 4.85 -5.15
N TYR A 63 -7.79 3.62 -4.71
CA TYR A 63 -9.12 3.03 -4.80
C TYR A 63 -10.11 3.69 -3.85
N ASN A 64 -11.32 3.99 -4.35
CA ASN A 64 -12.46 4.48 -3.57
C ASN A 64 -12.17 5.72 -2.70
N ARG A 65 -11.33 6.65 -3.18
CA ARG A 65 -11.04 7.90 -2.49
C ARG A 65 -11.61 9.10 -3.22
N LYS A 66 -11.97 10.12 -2.43
CA LYS A 66 -12.36 11.46 -2.92
C LYS A 66 -11.14 12.37 -3.16
N LEU A 67 -10.01 12.07 -2.52
CA LEU A 67 -8.77 12.80 -2.71
C LEU A 67 -8.26 12.62 -4.15
N SER A 68 -7.69 13.68 -4.71
CA SER A 68 -6.99 13.56 -5.99
C SER A 68 -5.71 12.73 -5.83
N GLU A 69 -5.24 12.15 -6.93
CA GLU A 69 -3.99 11.38 -6.93
C GLU A 69 -2.81 12.24 -6.46
N ASP A 70 -2.76 13.51 -6.88
CA ASP A 70 -1.74 14.47 -6.48
C ASP A 70 -1.74 14.69 -4.95
N GLN A 71 -2.92 14.77 -4.32
CA GLN A 71 -3.03 14.90 -2.87
C GLN A 71 -2.51 13.65 -2.15
N ILE A 72 -2.86 12.46 -2.64
CA ILE A 72 -2.39 11.19 -2.04
C ILE A 72 -0.86 11.10 -2.17
N ILE A 73 -0.31 11.43 -3.33
CA ILE A 73 1.14 11.46 -3.56
C ILE A 73 1.82 12.46 -2.61
N LEU A 74 1.21 13.63 -2.40
CA LEU A 74 1.74 14.63 -1.46
C LEU A 74 1.73 14.14 -0.01
N ILE A 75 0.66 13.46 0.43
CA ILE A 75 0.62 12.82 1.76
C ILE A 75 1.79 11.85 1.91
N CYS A 76 2.02 10.99 0.91
CA CYS A 76 3.14 10.03 0.92
C CYS A 76 4.50 10.74 1.00
N LYS A 77 4.72 11.81 0.23
CA LYS A 77 5.95 12.60 0.28
C LYS A 77 6.19 13.21 1.67
N LEU A 78 5.16 13.85 2.23
CA LEU A 78 5.27 14.47 3.57
C LEU A 78 5.56 13.43 4.66
N LEU A 79 5.01 12.22 4.54
CA LEU A 79 5.29 11.11 5.45
C LEU A 79 6.77 10.68 5.39
N VAL A 80 7.36 10.60 4.20
CA VAL A 80 8.79 10.29 4.00
C VAL A 80 9.67 11.39 4.60
N GLU A 81 9.26 12.64 4.51
CA GLU A 81 9.89 13.80 5.17
C GLU A 81 9.65 13.85 6.70
N LYS A 82 9.19 12.74 7.30
CA LYS A 82 8.95 12.58 8.75
C LYS A 82 7.91 13.52 9.34
N ASN A 83 6.98 14.04 8.53
CA ASN A 83 5.86 14.81 9.06
C ASN A 83 4.85 13.89 9.75
N GLY A 84 4.46 14.24 10.97
CA GLY A 84 3.39 13.53 11.68
C GLY A 84 2.02 13.76 11.05
N THR A 85 1.08 12.84 11.25
CA THR A 85 -0.28 12.89 10.66
C THR A 85 -1.02 14.20 10.92
N ARG A 86 -0.86 14.76 12.13
CA ARG A 86 -1.41 16.08 12.49
C ARG A 86 -0.77 17.24 11.73
N ALA A 87 0.55 17.17 11.48
CA ALA A 87 1.24 18.20 10.71
C ALA A 87 0.79 18.16 9.25
N ILE A 88 0.70 16.96 8.65
CA ILE A 88 0.18 16.75 7.29
C ILE A 88 -1.25 17.30 7.15
N GLY A 89 -2.13 17.00 8.12
CA GLY A 89 -3.49 17.51 8.12
C GLY A 89 -3.57 19.04 8.14
N ARG A 90 -2.67 19.72 8.86
CA ARG A 90 -2.58 21.19 8.83
C ARG A 90 -2.02 21.74 7.53
N ILE A 91 -0.96 21.12 6.99
CA ILE A 91 -0.30 21.56 5.75
C ILE A 91 -1.26 21.47 4.56
N MET A 92 -2.06 20.40 4.51
CA MET A 92 -2.96 20.12 3.39
C MET A 92 -4.41 20.57 3.64
N GLU A 93 -4.72 21.06 4.84
CA GLU A 93 -6.07 21.42 5.27
C GLU A 93 -7.08 20.27 5.12
N ILE A 94 -6.65 19.03 5.38
CA ILE A 94 -7.46 17.81 5.31
C ILE A 94 -7.65 17.26 6.73
N HIS A 95 -8.82 16.68 7.00
CA HIS A 95 -9.09 15.99 8.25
C HIS A 95 -8.04 14.89 8.52
N ARG A 96 -7.51 14.86 9.75
CA ARG A 96 -6.45 13.93 10.16
C ARG A 96 -6.83 12.47 9.94
N ASP A 97 -8.11 12.13 10.10
CA ASP A 97 -8.55 10.74 9.93
C ASP A 97 -8.42 10.30 8.46
N THR A 98 -8.74 11.19 7.50
CA THR A 98 -8.51 10.92 6.07
C THR A 98 -7.03 10.67 5.76
N VAL A 99 -6.13 11.47 6.38
CA VAL A 99 -4.68 11.27 6.25
C VAL A 99 -4.28 9.92 6.85
N THR A 100 -4.82 9.57 8.01
CA THR A 100 -4.54 8.31 8.70
C THR A 100 -5.02 7.11 7.88
N ASP A 101 -6.18 7.19 7.24
CA ASP A 101 -6.71 6.15 6.36
C ASP A 101 -5.82 5.90 5.14
N VAL A 102 -5.30 6.96 4.52
CA VAL A 102 -4.34 6.84 3.41
C VAL A 102 -3.07 6.14 3.88
N ILE A 103 -2.55 6.53 5.05
CA ILE A 103 -1.34 5.94 5.63
C ILE A 103 -1.55 4.48 6.00
N ASN A 104 -2.72 4.13 6.55
CA ASN A 104 -3.06 2.75 6.90
C ASN A 104 -3.06 1.84 5.67
N ASP A 105 -3.65 2.28 4.56
CA ASP A 105 -3.62 1.49 3.33
C ASP A 105 -2.21 1.42 2.74
N LEU A 106 -1.44 2.51 2.77
CA LEU A 106 -0.02 2.47 2.39
C LEU A 106 0.77 1.46 3.24
N ALA A 107 0.51 1.40 4.56
CA ALA A 107 1.16 0.46 5.46
C ALA A 107 0.79 -1.00 5.16
N LYS A 108 -0.45 -1.28 4.74
CA LYS A 108 -0.85 -2.62 4.27
C LYS A 108 -0.09 -3.02 3.01
N HIS A 109 0.03 -2.12 2.04
CA HIS A 109 0.81 -2.37 0.83
C HIS A 109 2.30 -2.55 1.13
N ALA A 110 2.87 -1.71 1.99
CA ALA A 110 4.26 -1.83 2.43
C ALA A 110 4.50 -3.18 3.11
N ARG A 111 3.62 -3.61 4.02
CA ARG A 111 3.71 -4.92 4.66
C ARG A 111 3.67 -6.07 3.63
N ALA A 112 2.75 -6.03 2.66
CA ALA A 112 2.69 -7.06 1.63
C ALA A 112 3.99 -7.15 0.81
N VAL A 113 4.62 -6.01 0.49
CA VAL A 113 5.92 -5.97 -0.19
C VAL A 113 7.04 -6.49 0.72
N THR A 114 7.05 -6.06 1.99
CA THR A 114 8.02 -6.53 2.99
C THR A 114 7.92 -8.04 3.18
N ASP A 115 6.72 -8.60 3.33
CA ASP A 115 6.50 -10.03 3.51
C ASP A 115 6.90 -10.83 2.26
N PHE A 116 6.78 -10.23 1.07
CA PHE A 116 7.26 -10.83 -0.18
C PHE A 116 8.78 -10.82 -0.29
N LEU A 117 9.43 -9.70 0.08
CA LEU A 117 10.88 -9.50 -0.08
C LEU A 117 11.70 -10.10 1.07
N ILE A 118 11.21 -10.03 2.30
CA ILE A 118 11.89 -10.54 3.49
C ILE A 118 11.51 -12.02 3.66
N LYS A 119 12.14 -12.86 2.85
CA LYS A 119 12.16 -14.32 3.00
C LYS A 119 13.60 -14.79 2.84
N ASP A 120 14.03 -15.71 3.71
CA ASP A 120 15.34 -16.37 3.62
C ASP A 120 16.54 -15.42 3.53
N VAL A 121 16.53 -14.33 4.32
CA VAL A 121 17.55 -13.26 4.27
C VAL A 121 18.95 -13.73 4.71
N GLY A 122 19.14 -15.01 5.04
CA GLY A 122 20.47 -15.60 5.33
C GLY A 122 21.20 -14.92 6.48
N LEU A 123 20.48 -14.27 7.40
CA LEU A 123 21.06 -13.49 8.49
C LEU A 123 21.65 -14.42 9.56
N THR A 124 22.84 -14.06 10.03
CA THR A 124 23.45 -14.75 11.17
C THR A 124 22.81 -14.31 12.49
N LYS A 125 22.85 -15.18 13.51
CA LYS A 125 22.31 -14.89 14.85
C LYS A 125 22.85 -13.58 15.45
N ILE A 126 24.12 -13.26 15.20
CA ILE A 126 24.77 -12.03 15.71
C ILE A 126 24.16 -10.78 15.06
N GLN A 127 23.93 -10.80 13.74
CA GLN A 127 23.33 -9.67 13.03
C GLN A 127 21.88 -9.41 13.48
N VAL A 128 21.12 -10.47 13.76
CA VAL A 128 19.74 -10.34 14.29
C VAL A 128 19.75 -9.74 15.69
N ASP A 129 20.67 -10.16 16.55
CA ASP A 129 20.80 -9.64 17.93
C ASP A 129 21.25 -8.16 17.97
N GLU A 130 22.20 -7.78 17.12
CA GLU A 130 22.62 -6.38 16.97
C GLU A 130 21.48 -5.49 16.47
N MET A 131 20.74 -5.97 15.45
CA MET A 131 19.57 -5.26 14.94
C MET A 131 18.50 -5.09 16.03
N TRP A 132 18.21 -6.14 16.79
CA TRP A 132 17.24 -6.11 17.88
C TRP A 132 17.67 -5.16 19.01
N SER A 133 18.96 -5.17 19.37
CA SER A 133 19.55 -4.28 20.36
C SER A 133 19.47 -2.82 19.95
N PHE A 134 19.66 -2.51 18.66
CA PHE A 134 19.51 -1.16 18.13
C PHE A 134 18.05 -0.67 18.20
N VAL A 135 17.10 -1.52 17.79
CA VAL A 135 15.66 -1.18 17.81
C VAL A 135 15.16 -0.97 19.24
N LYS A 136 15.59 -1.81 20.21
CA LYS A 136 15.19 -1.64 21.62
C LYS A 136 15.81 -0.41 22.29
N LYS A 137 17.03 -0.01 21.93
CA LYS A 137 17.70 1.16 22.52
C LYS A 137 17.01 2.50 22.21
N GLN A 138 16.13 2.57 21.20
CA GLN A 138 15.40 3.80 20.88
C GLN A 138 14.20 4.09 21.80
N LYS A 139 13.87 3.21 22.76
CA LYS A 139 12.96 3.60 23.84
C LYS A 139 13.77 4.33 24.91
N ASN A 140 13.50 5.63 25.09
CA ASN A 140 13.70 6.28 26.39
C ASN A 140 12.75 5.61 27.40
N VAL A 141 13.08 4.39 27.82
CA VAL A 141 12.41 3.70 28.91
C VAL A 141 12.88 4.39 30.18
N LYS A 142 11.97 5.05 30.90
CA LYS A 142 12.24 5.39 32.29
C LYS A 142 12.54 4.07 33.01
N GLN A 143 13.71 3.97 33.63
CA GLN A 143 14.16 2.79 34.36
C GLN A 143 13.05 2.32 35.31
N GLY A 144 12.41 1.17 35.03
CA GLY A 144 11.26 0.73 35.82
C GLY A 144 10.67 -0.62 35.40
N ASP A 145 10.33 -0.82 34.12
CA ASP A 145 9.56 -2.01 33.74
C ASP A 145 10.43 -3.03 32.99
N VAL A 146 11.18 -3.81 33.75
CA VAL A 146 11.78 -5.07 33.27
C VAL A 146 10.83 -6.19 33.67
N ASP A 147 9.84 -6.48 32.83
CA ASP A 147 9.15 -7.77 32.89
C ASP A 147 10.08 -8.82 32.27
N SER A 148 10.66 -9.62 33.15
CA SER A 148 11.35 -10.87 32.85
C SER A 148 10.39 -11.88 32.22
N ASP A 149 10.94 -12.69 31.33
CA ASP A 149 10.40 -13.97 30.86
C ASP A 149 9.15 -13.91 29.98
N LYS A 150 9.37 -13.99 28.66
CA LYS A 150 9.06 -15.20 27.88
C LYS A 150 10.04 -15.33 26.71
N CYS A 151 11.01 -16.22 26.89
CA CYS A 151 11.56 -16.98 25.77
C CYS A 151 10.38 -17.76 25.16
N GLY A 152 9.99 -17.41 23.94
CA GLY A 152 9.03 -18.15 23.14
C GLY A 152 9.81 -18.98 22.13
N ASP A 153 9.85 -20.28 22.39
CA ASP A 153 10.35 -21.33 21.52
C ASP A 153 9.64 -21.32 20.14
N TRP A 154 10.44 -21.51 19.09
CA TRP A 154 10.18 -21.83 17.66
C TRP A 154 8.96 -21.19 16.95
#